data_AF-A0A7W0G4V5-F1
#
_entry.id   AF-A0A7W0G4V5-F1
#
_cell.length_a   1.000
_cell.length_b   1.000
_cell.length_c   1.000
_cell.angle_alpha   90.00
_cell.angle_beta   90.00
_cell.angle_gamma   90.00
#
_symmetry.space_group_name_H-M   'P 1'
#
loop_
_entity.id
_entity.type
_entity.pdbx_description
1 polymer ?
#
loop_
_entity_poly.entity_id
_entity_poly.type
_entity_poly.pdbx_seq_one_letter_code
_entity_poly.pdbx_strand_id
1 'polypeptide(L)'
;MRWIEGEVENVLPALDRWPTAVVLDPSRQGCAPPVLHALIEAATPRVAYVSCDPATLARDLRALTTGGYRLSSVRAFDMFPQTHHVETVAHMAL
;
A
#
# COMPACT_ATOMS: atom_id res chain seq x y z
N MET A 1 7.86 19.60 4.63
CA MET A 1 7.03 18.65 3.87
C MET A 1 7.26 18.92 2.40
N ARG A 2 7.65 17.90 1.61
CA ARG A 2 7.88 18.03 0.15
C ARG A 2 6.71 17.36 -0.55
N TRP A 3 6.09 18.06 -1.49
CA TRP A 3 5.06 17.52 -2.37
C TRP A 3 5.65 17.32 -3.75
N ILE A 4 5.30 16.21 -4.39
CA ILE A 4 5.72 15.90 -5.75
C ILE A 4 4.45 15.51 -6.50
N GLU A 5 4.14 16.25 -7.56
CA GLU A 5 3.00 15.97 -8.43
C GLU A 5 3.45 15.03 -9.54
N GLY A 6 2.67 13.97 -9.78
CA GLY A 6 2.92 12.98 -10.82
C GLY A 6 2.34 11.63 -10.48
N GLU A 7 2.33 10.74 -11.46
CA GLU A 7 2.00 9.33 -11.27
C GLU A 7 3.06 8.66 -10.38
N VAL A 8 2.63 7.90 -9.38
CA VAL A 8 3.52 7.33 -8.36
C VAL A 8 4.53 6.39 -9.00
N GLU A 9 4.11 5.62 -10.01
CA GLU A 9 4.96 4.73 -10.81
C GLU A 9 6.12 5.45 -11.50
N ASN A 10 5.96 6.74 -11.84
CA ASN A 10 6.99 7.54 -12.50
C ASN A 10 7.85 8.30 -11.47
N VAL A 11 7.23 8.75 -10.37
CA VAL A 11 7.90 9.57 -9.36
C VAL A 11 8.72 8.72 -8.38
N LEU A 12 8.18 7.59 -7.93
CA LEU A 12 8.78 6.77 -6.87
C LEU A 12 10.20 6.27 -7.23
N PRO A 13 10.48 5.78 -8.45
CA PRO A 13 11.83 5.37 -8.84
C PRO A 13 12.82 6.52 -8.98
N ALA A 14 12.33 7.75 -9.19
CA ALA A 14 13.15 8.95 -9.38
C ALA A 14 13.52 9.65 -8.06
N LEU A 15 13.13 9.10 -6.91
CA LEU A 15 13.48 9.67 -5.62
C LEU A 15 14.97 9.45 -5.31
N ASP A 16 15.65 10.51 -4.87
CA ASP A 16 17.08 10.45 -4.49
C ASP A 16 17.35 9.48 -3.33
N ARG A 17 16.34 9.25 -2.48
CA ARG A 17 16.39 8.33 -1.34
C ARG A 17 15.07 7.63 -1.17
N TRP A 18 15.15 6.32 -0.99
CA TRP A 18 13.99 5.50 -0.68
C TRP A 18 13.52 5.71 0.76
N PRO A 19 12.20 5.86 0.98
CA PRO A 19 11.65 5.98 2.32
C PRO A 19 11.80 4.66 3.09
N THR A 20 11.97 4.75 4.41
CA THR A 20 12.01 3.57 5.29
C THR A 20 10.63 3.07 5.70
N ALA A 21 9.59 3.86 5.44
CA ALA A 21 8.20 3.54 5.65
C ALA A 21 7.32 4.23 4.61
N VAL A 22 6.32 3.53 4.08
CA VAL A 22 5.38 4.05 3.08
C VAL A 22 3.95 3.88 3.58
N VAL A 23 3.12 4.89 3.31
CA VAL A 23 1.66 4.81 3.46
C VAL A 23 1.06 4.78 2.06
N LEU A 24 0.32 3.73 1.74
CA LEU A 24 -0.44 3.59 0.51
C LEU A 24 -1.92 3.85 0.83
N ASP A 25 -2.57 4.71 0.05
CA ASP A 25 -4.01 4.96 0.12
C ASP A 25 -4.58 5.08 -1.31
N PRO A 26 -4.62 3.98 -2.07
CA PRO A 26 -5.08 3.99 -3.45
C PRO A 26 -6.61 4.01 -3.55
N SER A 27 -7.11 4.28 -4.76
CA SER A 27 -8.53 4.12 -5.07
C SER A 27 -9.01 2.67 -4.91
N ARG A 28 -10.33 2.43 -5.06
CA ARG A 28 -10.94 1.09 -5.00
C ARG A 28 -10.30 0.03 -5.89
N GLN A 29 -9.67 0.44 -7.00
CA GLN A 29 -8.98 -0.50 -7.90
C GLN A 29 -7.72 -1.13 -7.27
N GLY A 30 -7.25 -0.62 -6.14
CA GLY A 30 -6.01 -1.00 -5.49
C GLY A 30 -4.80 -0.25 -6.05
N CYS A 31 -3.62 -0.66 -5.63
CA CYS A 31 -2.37 -0.03 -6.03
C CYS A 31 -1.96 -0.48 -7.43
N ALA A 32 -1.40 0.43 -8.22
CA ALA A 32 -0.85 0.09 -9.52
C ALA A 32 0.28 -0.96 -9.34
N PRO A 33 0.30 -2.06 -10.13
CA PRO A 33 1.32 -3.10 -10.00
C PRO A 33 2.77 -2.59 -10.04
N PRO A 34 3.15 -1.62 -10.89
CA PRO A 34 4.51 -1.07 -10.90
C PRO A 34 4.93 -0.46 -9.55
N VAL A 35 4.00 0.15 -8.82
CA VAL A 35 4.28 0.72 -7.49
C VAL A 35 4.60 -0.39 -6.49
N LEU A 36 3.81 -1.48 -6.49
CA LEU A 36 4.06 -2.63 -5.62
C LEU A 36 5.41 -3.29 -5.94
N HIS A 37 5.73 -3.46 -7.22
CA HIS A 37 7.03 -4.00 -7.64
C HIS A 37 8.18 -3.11 -7.19
N ALA A 38 8.06 -1.79 -7.38
CA ALA A 38 9.10 -0.86 -6.97
C ALA A 38 9.33 -0.88 -5.45
N LEU A 39 8.28 -1.03 -4.63
CA LEU A 39 8.42 -1.20 -3.17
C LEU A 39 9.11 -2.52 -2.78
N ILE A 40 8.86 -3.59 -3.54
CA ILE A 40 9.51 -4.90 -3.35
C ILE A 40 10.99 -4.81 -3.71
N GLU A 41 11.31 -4.29 -4.89
CA GLU A 41 12.68 -4.14 -5.38
C GLU A 41 13.52 -3.24 -4.47
N ALA A 42 12.94 -2.13 -4.00
CA ALA A 42 13.60 -1.23 -3.08
C ALA A 42 13.74 -1.77 -1.65
N ALA A 43 13.13 -2.93 -1.35
CA ALA A 43 13.10 -3.54 -0.02
C ALA A 43 12.68 -2.53 1.08
N THR A 44 11.61 -1.77 0.83
CA THR A 44 11.09 -0.78 1.79
C THR A 44 10.64 -1.47 3.09
N PRO A 45 11.26 -1.22 4.26
CA PRO A 45 11.06 -2.07 5.44
C PRO A 45 9.63 -2.14 5.97
N ARG A 46 8.82 -1.09 5.77
CA ARG A 46 7.48 -0.96 6.36
C ARG A 46 6.50 -0.36 5.37
N VAL A 47 5.35 -1.00 5.21
CA VAL A 47 4.25 -0.46 4.40
C VAL A 47 2.96 -0.51 5.22
N ALA A 48 2.34 0.65 5.41
CA ALA A 48 0.97 0.76 5.87
C ALA A 48 0.07 0.92 4.63
N TYR A 49 -0.87 0.01 4.44
CA TYR A 49 -1.77 0.00 3.31
C TYR A 49 -3.18 0.29 3.81
N VAL A 50 -3.73 1.44 3.43
CA VAL A 50 -5.12 1.85 3.64
C VAL A 50 -5.94 1.41 2.42
N SER A 51 -7.09 0.78 2.64
CA SER A 51 -7.99 0.37 1.56
C SER A 51 -9.45 0.39 1.97
N CYS A 52 -10.28 0.93 1.07
CA CYS A 52 -11.74 0.91 1.14
C CYS A 52 -12.37 -0.35 0.51
N ASP A 53 -11.56 -1.20 -0.12
CA ASP A 53 -11.98 -2.46 -0.73
C ASP A 53 -11.08 -3.61 -0.22
N PRO A 54 -11.62 -4.51 0.63
CA PRO A 54 -10.86 -5.64 1.16
C PRO A 54 -10.40 -6.64 0.10
N ALA A 55 -11.10 -6.76 -1.03
CA ALA A 55 -10.77 -7.73 -2.07
C ALA A 55 -9.54 -7.29 -2.88
N THR A 56 -9.49 -6.01 -3.30
CA THR A 56 -8.30 -5.47 -3.98
C THR A 56 -7.12 -5.34 -3.03
N LEU A 57 -7.36 -5.03 -1.74
CA LEU A 57 -6.34 -5.12 -0.70
C LEU A 57 -5.74 -6.54 -0.67
N ALA A 58 -6.56 -7.59 -0.56
CA ALA A 58 -6.05 -8.97 -0.47
C ALA A 58 -5.20 -9.37 -1.70
N ARG A 59 -5.59 -8.94 -2.90
CA ARG A 59 -4.80 -9.12 -4.13
C ARG A 59 -3.42 -8.46 -4.01
N ASP A 60 -3.37 -7.21 -3.55
CA ASP A 60 -2.13 -6.43 -3.51
C ASP A 60 -1.21 -6.91 -2.38
N LEU A 61 -1.78 -7.29 -1.23
CA LEU A 61 -1.05 -7.96 -0.15
C LEU A 61 -0.45 -9.30 -0.59
N ARG A 62 -1.11 -10.03 -1.50
CA ARG A 62 -0.56 -11.26 -2.07
C ARG A 62 0.68 -10.98 -2.92
N ALA A 63 0.70 -9.90 -3.68
CA ALA A 63 1.89 -9.49 -4.44
C ALA A 63 3.04 -9.15 -3.48
N LEU A 64 2.77 -8.32 -2.45
CA LEU A 64 3.77 -7.95 -1.45
C LEU A 64 4.33 -9.14 -0.67
N THR A 65 3.47 -10.07 -0.24
CA THR A 65 3.92 -11.28 0.46
C THR A 65 4.73 -12.22 -0.43
N THR A 66 4.40 -12.30 -1.72
CA THR A 66 5.23 -13.03 -2.70
C THR A 66 6.60 -12.38 -2.89
N GLY A 67 6.68 -11.05 -2.73
CA GLY A 67 7.91 -10.27 -2.72
C GLY A 67 8.70 -10.28 -1.40
N GLY A 68 8.32 -11.12 -0.43
CA GLY A 68 9.06 -11.30 0.82
C GLY A 68 8.51 -10.56 2.04
N TYR A 69 7.50 -9.69 1.88
CA TYR A 69 6.85 -9.05 3.01
C TYR A 69 6.03 -10.05 3.83
N ARG A 70 5.83 -9.73 5.11
CA ARG A 70 4.93 -10.40 6.03
C ARG A 70 3.81 -9.46 6.44
N LEU A 71 2.59 -9.99 6.42
CA LEU A 71 1.43 -9.29 6.98
C LEU A 71 1.54 -9.32 8.51
N SER A 72 1.87 -8.17 9.10
CA SER A 72 2.06 -8.02 10.54
C SER A 72 0.74 -7.84 11.28
N SER A 73 -0.20 -7.09 10.71
CA SER A 73 -1.52 -6.87 11.29
C SER A 73 -2.50 -6.32 10.26
N VAL A 74 -3.80 -6.55 10.48
CA VAL A 74 -4.89 -5.87 9.76
C VAL A 74 -5.89 -5.35 10.78
N ARG A 75 -6.42 -4.15 10.55
CA ARG A 75 -7.54 -3.60 11.31
C ARG A 75 -8.61 -3.08 10.36
N ALA A 76 -9.86 -3.44 10.62
CA ALA A 76 -11.03 -2.89 9.95
C ALA A 76 -11.60 -1.70 10.75
N PHE A 77 -12.18 -0.75 10.03
CA PHE A 77 -12.79 0.46 10.55
C PHE A 77 -14.16 0.66 9.89
N ASP A 78 -15.17 0.91 10.73
CA ASP A 78 -16.51 1.31 10.27
C ASP A 78 -16.55 2.83 10.10
N MET A 79 -16.06 3.33 8.96
CA MET A 79 -16.11 4.75 8.63
C MET A 79 -17.46 5.16 8.01
N PHE A 80 -18.25 4.18 7.55
CA PHE A 80 -19.54 4.40 6.91
C PHE A 80 -20.60 3.45 7.50
N PRO A 81 -21.07 3.74 8.74
CA PRO A 81 -22.03 2.89 9.43
C PRO A 81 -23.28 2.68 8.60
N GLN A 82 -23.88 1.48 8.75
CA GLN A 82 -25.10 1.07 8.01
C GLN A 82 -24.90 0.95 6.49
N THR A 83 -23.66 0.89 6.02
CA THR A 83 -23.32 0.55 4.63
C THR A 83 -22.57 -0.78 4.56
N HIS A 84 -22.30 -1.26 3.34
CA HIS A 84 -21.44 -2.42 3.13
C HIS A 84 -19.95 -2.05 3.07
N HIS A 85 -19.60 -0.77 3.15
CA HIS A 85 -18.22 -0.31 3.04
C HIS A 85 -17.45 -0.61 4.32
N VAL A 86 -16.23 -1.11 4.17
CA VAL A 86 -15.31 -1.38 5.28
C VAL A 86 -13.95 -0.82 4.91
N GLU A 87 -13.47 0.12 5.72
CA GLU A 87 -12.12 0.65 5.58
C GLU A 87 -11.15 -0.26 6.32
N THR A 88 -9.98 -0.47 5.75
CA THR A 88 -9.00 -1.41 6.30
C THR A 88 -7.62 -0.80 6.28
N VAL A 89 -6.83 -1.07 7.32
CA VAL A 89 -5.41 -0.76 7.37
C VAL A 89 -4.64 -2.04 7.61
N ALA A 90 -3.78 -2.40 6.66
CA ALA A 90 -2.85 -3.51 6.76
C ALA A 90 -1.43 -2.99 7.01
N HIS A 91 -0.69 -3.64 7.89
CA HIS A 91 0.73 -3.35 8.13
C HIS A 91 1.57 -4.50 7.61
N MET A 92 2.49 -4.19 6.71
CA MET A 92 3.43 -5.11 6.09
C MET A 92 4.85 -4.77 6.54
N ALA A 93 5.64 -5.80 6.85
CA ALA A 93 7.04 -5.66 7.20
C ALA A 93 7.88 -6.67 6.41
N LEU A 94 9.09 -6.28 6.03
CA LEU A 94 10.09 -7.21 5.47
C LEU A 94 10.77 -8.03 6.58
#